data_AF-A0A4Q3TXA0-F1
#
_entry.id   AF-A0A4Q3TXA0-F1
#
_cell.length_a   1.000
_cell.length_b   1.000
_cell.length_c   1.000
_cell.angle_alpha   90.00
_cell.angle_beta   90.00
_cell.angle_gamma   90.00
#
_symmetry.space_group_name_H-M   'P 1'
#
loop_
_entity.id
_entity.type
_entity.pdbx_description
1 polymer ?
#
loop_
_entity_poly.entity_id
_entity_poly.type
_entity_poly.pdbx_seq_one_letter_code
_entity_poly.pdbx_strand_id
1 'polypeptide(L)'
;MARAAGTRVQKFQPMTIAHLSDTHLGFRAYGKVRPDGANLREVDVLETFRATLDAILERDPDLVVHAGDLFHVVRPSNLSLVGGFRAIESFQNARKGKPMVILGGNHDVPRAGTGGLLGLFAGIPGVHVVERETTTLDLGFARVVAVPSVALKAGPLKLEPPEGPSVLTLHGMSRQALPRGKGEGDFDAETLRHEAWTYVALGDYHVFQPYGPNVCYSGSTDFASTNVWEEARSPKGWVWFDDAVGKLEFVPVATRPVLDFPPIDARGLDHEAVEARMLQAFP
;
A
#
# COMPACT_ATOMS: atom_id res chain seq x y z
N MET A 1 -52.33 -10.78 -19.38
CA MET A 1 -51.05 -11.53 -19.33
C MET A 1 -49.91 -10.52 -19.30
N ALA A 2 -49.41 -10.18 -18.11
CA ALA A 2 -48.27 -9.29 -17.96
C ALA A 2 -46.98 -10.07 -18.27
N ARG A 3 -46.20 -9.59 -19.24
CA ARG A 3 -44.87 -10.15 -19.54
C ARG A 3 -43.94 -9.82 -18.37
N ALA A 4 -43.48 -10.85 -17.66
CA ALA A 4 -42.39 -10.73 -16.72
C ALA A 4 -41.15 -10.22 -17.47
N ALA A 5 -40.66 -9.04 -17.08
CA ALA A 5 -39.37 -8.54 -17.54
C ALA A 5 -38.31 -9.49 -17.00
N GLY A 6 -37.69 -10.27 -17.88
CA GLY A 6 -36.59 -11.15 -17.51
C GLY A 6 -35.43 -10.31 -16.98
N THR A 7 -35.09 -10.47 -15.70
CA THR A 7 -33.90 -9.89 -15.09
C THR A 7 -32.69 -10.43 -15.83
N ARG A 8 -32.09 -9.60 -16.68
CA ARG A 8 -30.89 -9.95 -17.42
C ARG A 8 -29.75 -10.01 -16.41
N VAL A 9 -29.36 -11.21 -15.99
CA VAL A 9 -28.18 -11.40 -15.12
C VAL A 9 -26.97 -10.86 -15.88
N GLN A 10 -26.43 -9.74 -15.40
CA GLN A 10 -25.22 -9.15 -15.96
C GLN A 10 -24.06 -10.10 -15.65
N LYS A 11 -23.50 -10.75 -16.67
CA LYS A 11 -22.31 -11.60 -16.50
C LYS A 11 -21.09 -10.71 -16.41
N PHE A 12 -20.49 -10.62 -15.23
CA PHE A 12 -19.21 -9.97 -15.03
C PHE A 12 -18.08 -10.89 -15.49
N GLN A 13 -17.03 -10.33 -16.09
CA GLN A 13 -15.80 -11.05 -16.37
C GLN A 13 -14.92 -11.01 -15.11
N PRO A 14 -14.17 -12.08 -14.81
CA PRO A 14 -13.16 -12.04 -13.76
C PRO A 14 -12.16 -10.91 -13.99
N MET A 15 -11.60 -10.36 -12.91
CA MET A 15 -10.64 -9.26 -12.96
C MET A 15 -9.37 -9.55 -12.16
N THR A 16 -8.31 -8.86 -12.54
CA THR A 16 -7.01 -8.89 -11.87
C THR A 16 -6.71 -7.57 -11.17
N ILE A 17 -6.15 -7.64 -9.97
CA ILE A 17 -5.89 -6.48 -9.12
C ILE A 17 -4.43 -6.49 -8.67
N ALA A 18 -3.75 -5.36 -8.82
CA ALA A 18 -2.53 -5.08 -8.09
C ALA A 18 -2.83 -4.17 -6.89
N HIS A 19 -2.43 -4.62 -5.71
CA HIS A 19 -2.60 -3.93 -4.44
C HIS A 19 -1.24 -3.59 -3.85
N LEU A 20 -1.01 -2.30 -3.63
CA LEU A 20 0.16 -1.76 -2.92
C LEU A 20 -0.29 -0.71 -1.91
N SER A 21 0.54 -0.41 -0.92
CA SER A 21 0.29 0.64 0.07
C SER A 21 1.61 1.14 0.66
N ASP A 22 1.54 2.20 1.48
CA ASP A 22 2.64 2.59 2.36
C ASP A 22 3.97 2.78 1.61
N THR A 23 3.91 3.45 0.46
CA THR A 23 5.10 3.73 -0.36
C THR A 23 6.01 4.75 0.32
N HIS A 24 5.43 5.71 1.04
CA HIS A 24 6.18 6.72 1.80
C HIS A 24 7.21 7.49 0.95
N LEU A 25 6.83 7.94 -0.26
CA LEU A 25 7.66 8.83 -1.06
C LEU A 25 8.09 10.06 -0.22
N GLY A 26 9.38 10.36 -0.21
CA GLY A 26 9.96 11.41 0.63
C GLY A 26 10.46 10.94 1.99
N PHE A 27 10.40 9.64 2.30
CA PHE A 27 11.04 9.09 3.48
C PHE A 27 12.56 9.35 3.48
N ARG A 28 13.09 9.85 4.59
CA ARG A 28 14.51 10.19 4.76
C ARG A 28 15.03 9.56 6.04
N ALA A 29 16.21 8.93 5.97
CA ALA A 29 16.86 8.36 7.14
C ALA A 29 18.40 8.37 7.04
N TYR A 30 19.05 8.11 8.18
CA TYR A 30 20.47 7.76 8.37
C TYR A 30 21.53 8.74 7.84
N GLY A 31 21.16 9.97 7.46
CA GLY A 31 22.08 11.08 7.15
C GLY A 31 22.94 10.93 5.88
N LYS A 32 23.02 9.74 5.26
CA LYS A 32 23.78 9.51 4.02
C LYS A 32 23.18 10.30 2.86
N VAL A 33 24.02 11.04 2.13
CA VAL A 33 23.64 11.82 0.95
C VAL A 33 24.42 11.40 -0.29
N ARG A 34 23.82 11.59 -1.46
CA ARG A 34 24.46 11.46 -2.78
C ARG A 34 25.31 12.69 -3.11
N PRO A 35 26.19 12.64 -4.14
CA PRO A 35 26.99 13.79 -4.56
C PRO A 35 26.19 15.04 -4.96
N ASP A 36 24.94 14.87 -5.40
CA ASP A 36 24.01 15.95 -5.74
C ASP A 36 23.28 16.55 -4.52
N GLY A 37 23.57 16.05 -3.31
CA GLY A 37 22.98 16.50 -2.05
C GLY A 37 21.66 15.82 -1.67
N ALA A 38 21.10 14.94 -2.50
CA ALA A 38 19.88 14.21 -2.17
C ALA A 38 20.14 13.17 -1.06
N ASN A 39 19.18 12.98 -0.14
CA ASN A 39 19.26 11.90 0.84
C ASN A 39 19.18 10.55 0.13
N LEU A 40 20.09 9.63 0.47
CA LEU A 40 20.18 8.36 -0.24
C LEU A 40 18.92 7.51 -0.05
N ARG A 41 18.33 7.51 1.15
CA ARG A 41 17.10 6.75 1.43
C ARG A 41 15.89 7.28 0.69
N GLU A 42 15.75 8.60 0.57
CA GLU A 42 14.69 9.20 -0.23
C GLU A 42 14.78 8.78 -1.71
N VAL A 43 16.00 8.73 -2.25
CA VAL A 43 16.23 8.26 -3.62
C VAL A 43 15.90 6.78 -3.74
N ASP A 44 16.39 5.95 -2.84
CA ASP A 44 16.12 4.51 -2.86
C ASP A 44 14.60 4.24 -2.86
N VAL A 45 13.82 4.89 -1.99
CA VAL A 45 12.36 4.70 -1.92
C VAL A 45 11.68 5.07 -3.25
N LEU A 46 12.12 6.17 -3.88
CA LEU A 46 11.61 6.57 -5.18
C LEU A 46 11.98 5.56 -6.29
N GLU A 47 13.20 5.01 -6.28
CA GLU A 47 13.60 4.00 -7.26
C GLU A 47 12.88 2.67 -7.04
N THR A 48 12.70 2.23 -5.79
CA THR A 48 11.91 1.06 -5.42
C THR A 48 10.46 1.22 -5.87
N PHE A 49 9.87 2.40 -5.72
CA PHE A 49 8.52 2.68 -6.20
C PHE A 49 8.42 2.55 -7.73
N ARG A 50 9.40 3.08 -8.48
CA ARG A 50 9.43 2.89 -9.95
C ARG A 50 9.54 1.42 -10.33
N ALA A 51 10.46 0.68 -9.70
CA ALA A 51 10.60 -0.76 -9.95
C ALA A 51 9.32 -1.54 -9.59
N THR A 52 8.59 -1.11 -8.55
CA THR A 52 7.28 -1.67 -8.20
C THR A 52 6.26 -1.43 -9.32
N LEU A 53 6.17 -0.20 -9.84
CA LEU A 53 5.28 0.12 -10.96
C LEU A 53 5.64 -0.65 -12.24
N ASP A 54 6.93 -0.81 -12.53
CA ASP A 54 7.40 -1.60 -13.67
C ASP A 54 6.98 -3.08 -13.53
N ALA A 55 7.16 -3.67 -12.35
CA ALA A 55 6.73 -5.04 -12.05
C ALA A 55 5.20 -5.22 -12.14
N ILE A 56 4.43 -4.21 -11.73
CA ILE A 56 2.96 -4.21 -11.89
C ILE A 56 2.60 -4.11 -13.38
N LEU A 57 3.29 -3.27 -14.15
CA LEU A 57 3.06 -3.08 -15.57
C LEU A 57 3.31 -4.36 -16.36
N GLU A 58 4.34 -5.15 -16.00
CA GLU A 58 4.62 -6.45 -16.61
C GLU A 58 3.45 -7.44 -16.49
N ARG A 59 2.66 -7.36 -15.42
CA ARG A 59 1.45 -8.20 -15.23
C ARG A 59 0.16 -7.57 -15.77
N ASP A 60 0.18 -6.28 -16.10
CA ASP A 60 -0.92 -5.50 -16.70
C ASP A 60 -2.31 -5.71 -16.07
N PRO A 61 -2.49 -5.49 -14.75
CA PRO A 61 -3.76 -5.72 -14.06
C PRO A 61 -4.88 -4.80 -14.57
N ASP A 62 -6.12 -5.27 -14.43
CA ASP A 62 -7.32 -4.49 -14.75
C ASP A 62 -7.50 -3.29 -13.80
N LEU A 63 -7.15 -3.48 -12.52
CA LEU A 63 -7.23 -2.47 -11.47
C LEU A 63 -5.94 -2.39 -10.67
N VAL A 64 -5.49 -1.17 -10.37
CA VAL A 64 -4.45 -0.91 -9.36
C VAL A 64 -5.06 -0.19 -8.17
N VAL A 65 -4.76 -0.63 -6.95
CA VAL A 65 -5.19 0.01 -5.71
C VAL A 65 -3.97 0.36 -4.86
N HIS A 66 -3.71 1.65 -4.71
CA HIS A 66 -2.77 2.17 -3.71
C HIS A 66 -3.53 2.52 -2.43
N ALA A 67 -3.49 1.64 -1.42
CA ALA A 67 -4.32 1.74 -0.21
C ALA A 67 -3.78 2.72 0.85
N GLY A 68 -3.30 3.90 0.43
CA GLY A 68 -2.88 5.00 1.30
C GLY A 68 -1.38 5.09 1.60
N ASP A 69 -0.98 6.25 2.13
CA ASP A 69 0.41 6.65 2.41
C ASP A 69 1.34 6.56 1.20
N LEU A 70 0.93 7.20 0.09
CA LEU A 70 1.79 7.39 -1.07
C LEU A 70 2.98 8.28 -0.71
N PHE A 71 2.77 9.32 0.09
CA PHE A 71 3.82 10.19 0.59
C PHE A 71 4.05 10.02 2.09
N HIS A 72 5.30 10.17 2.52
CA HIS A 72 5.67 10.07 3.93
C HIS A 72 5.20 11.24 4.78
N VAL A 73 4.97 12.39 4.15
CA VAL A 73 4.53 13.63 4.81
C VAL A 73 3.62 14.43 3.88
N VAL A 74 2.71 15.21 4.46
CA VAL A 74 1.77 16.10 3.75
C VAL A 74 2.43 17.12 2.81
N ARG A 75 3.72 17.43 3.02
CA ARG A 75 4.53 18.35 2.21
C ARG A 75 5.87 17.70 1.89
N PRO A 76 5.92 16.77 0.91
CA PRO A 76 7.13 16.08 0.53
C PRO A 76 8.08 17.02 -0.23
N SER A 77 9.31 16.58 -0.45
CA SER A 77 10.29 17.33 -1.24
C SER A 77 9.88 17.40 -2.72
N ASN A 78 10.48 18.33 -3.47
CA ASN A 78 10.30 18.40 -4.93
C ASN A 78 10.77 17.13 -5.64
N LEU A 79 11.84 16.48 -5.14
CA LEU A 79 12.32 15.22 -5.70
C LEU A 79 11.23 14.16 -5.65
N SER A 80 10.60 14.01 -4.48
CA SER A 80 9.58 13.00 -4.23
C SER A 80 8.26 13.33 -4.94
N LEU A 81 7.82 14.59 -4.92
CA LEU A 81 6.61 15.03 -5.61
C LEU A 81 6.74 14.88 -7.14
N VAL A 82 7.75 15.50 -7.74
CA VAL A 82 7.94 15.44 -9.20
C VAL A 82 8.28 14.03 -9.65
N GLY A 83 9.10 13.32 -8.88
CA GLY A 83 9.46 11.93 -9.14
C GLY A 83 8.26 11.00 -9.12
N GLY A 84 7.43 11.08 -8.08
CA GLY A 84 6.21 10.27 -7.92
C GLY A 84 5.17 10.59 -9.00
N PHE A 85 4.93 11.87 -9.28
CA PHE A 85 4.00 12.29 -10.34
C PHE A 85 4.41 11.72 -11.70
N ARG A 86 5.67 11.91 -12.10
CA ARG A 86 6.18 11.38 -13.38
C ARG A 86 6.16 9.86 -13.46
N ALA A 87 6.42 9.17 -12.34
CA ALA A 87 6.37 7.72 -12.29
C ALA A 87 4.94 7.21 -12.54
N ILE A 88 3.95 7.75 -11.84
CA ILE A 88 2.53 7.37 -12.03
C ILE A 88 2.02 7.80 -13.41
N GLU A 89 2.38 8.98 -13.91
CA GLU A 89 2.00 9.44 -15.25
C GLU A 89 2.52 8.51 -16.34
N SER A 90 3.81 8.17 -16.30
CA SER A 90 4.43 7.23 -17.25
C SER A 90 3.78 5.85 -17.18
N PHE A 91 3.56 5.34 -15.96
CA PHE A 91 2.90 4.06 -15.71
C PHE A 91 1.47 4.03 -16.28
N GLN A 92 0.66 5.06 -16.02
CA GLN A 92 -0.71 5.14 -16.51
C GLN A 92 -0.79 5.32 -18.03
N ASN A 93 0.15 6.06 -18.63
CA ASN A 93 0.26 6.15 -20.08
C ASN A 93 0.54 4.78 -20.72
N ALA A 94 1.44 3.98 -20.13
CA ALA A 94 1.73 2.63 -20.60
C ALA A 94 0.50 1.69 -20.45
N ARG A 95 -0.26 1.85 -19.36
CA ARG A 95 -1.53 1.13 -19.11
C ARG A 95 -2.73 1.68 -19.88
N LYS A 96 -2.55 2.69 -20.74
CA LYS A 96 -3.62 3.33 -21.52
C LYS A 96 -4.80 3.82 -20.66
N GLY A 97 -4.50 4.31 -19.45
CA GLY A 97 -5.51 4.86 -18.54
C GLY A 97 -6.44 3.83 -17.88
N LYS A 98 -6.04 2.54 -17.81
CA LYS A 98 -6.75 1.58 -16.94
C LYS A 98 -6.85 2.11 -15.50
N PRO A 99 -7.91 1.78 -14.75
CA PRO A 99 -8.13 2.33 -13.42
C PRO A 99 -6.95 2.11 -12.46
N MET A 100 -6.63 3.18 -11.75
CA MET A 100 -5.78 3.20 -10.57
C MET A 100 -6.49 4.02 -9.49
N VAL A 101 -6.71 3.44 -8.32
CA VAL A 101 -7.31 4.13 -7.17
C VAL A 101 -6.20 4.43 -6.16
N ILE A 102 -6.07 5.70 -5.77
CA ILE A 102 -5.14 6.16 -4.73
C ILE A 102 -5.96 6.66 -3.55
N LEU A 103 -5.80 6.00 -2.41
CA LEU A 103 -6.46 6.33 -1.17
C LEU A 103 -5.61 7.33 -0.37
N GLY A 104 -6.26 8.20 0.41
CA GLY A 104 -5.59 9.05 1.38
C GLY A 104 -5.26 8.30 2.67
N GLY A 105 -3.99 8.30 3.07
CA GLY A 105 -3.52 7.73 4.31
C GLY A 105 -3.40 8.76 5.44
N ASN A 106 -2.75 8.39 6.55
CA ASN A 106 -2.53 9.31 7.68
C ASN A 106 -1.31 10.22 7.53
N HIS A 107 -0.37 9.87 6.67
CA HIS A 107 0.85 10.66 6.47
C HIS A 107 0.70 11.76 5.42
N ASP A 108 -0.12 11.52 4.40
CA ASP A 108 -0.19 12.34 3.19
C ASP A 108 -1.46 13.21 3.07
N VAL A 109 -2.43 13.05 3.98
CA VAL A 109 -3.62 13.91 4.07
C VAL A 109 -3.58 14.80 5.32
N PRO A 110 -3.65 16.15 5.17
CA PRO A 110 -3.75 17.06 6.30
C PRO A 110 -4.99 16.79 7.17
N ARG A 111 -4.81 16.81 8.49
CA ARG A 111 -5.92 16.65 9.46
C ARG A 111 -6.97 17.76 9.35
N ALA A 112 -6.54 18.99 9.04
CA ALA A 112 -7.40 20.15 8.87
C ALA A 112 -6.95 20.99 7.65
N GLY A 113 -7.90 21.66 6.99
CA GLY A 113 -7.67 22.48 5.80
C GLY A 113 -8.37 21.94 4.54
N THR A 114 -8.20 22.67 3.44
CA THR A 114 -8.68 22.32 2.10
C THR A 114 -7.50 21.97 1.19
N GLY A 115 -7.58 20.84 0.50
CA GLY A 115 -6.59 20.39 -0.49
C GLY A 115 -5.48 19.52 0.08
N GLY A 116 -5.46 18.25 -0.31
CA GLY A 116 -4.31 17.37 -0.17
C GLY A 116 -3.48 17.34 -1.47
N LEU A 117 -2.20 17.02 -1.34
CA LEU A 117 -1.30 16.91 -2.49
C LEU A 117 -1.73 15.78 -3.44
N LEU A 118 -2.40 14.75 -2.93
CA LEU A 118 -2.82 13.60 -3.73
C LEU A 118 -3.82 14.03 -4.81
N GLY A 119 -4.62 15.07 -4.57
CA GLY A 119 -5.51 15.65 -5.57
C GLY A 119 -4.82 16.05 -6.89
N LEU A 120 -3.50 16.32 -6.88
CA LEU A 120 -2.72 16.55 -8.10
C LEU A 120 -2.77 15.35 -9.06
N PHE A 121 -2.78 14.13 -8.53
CA PHE A 121 -2.72 12.90 -9.31
C PHE A 121 -4.04 12.59 -10.02
N ALA A 122 -5.15 13.18 -9.58
CA ALA A 122 -6.44 13.06 -10.27
C ALA A 122 -6.44 13.69 -11.68
N GLY A 123 -5.42 14.51 -12.00
CA GLY A 123 -5.20 15.03 -13.36
C GLY A 123 -4.64 13.99 -14.35
N ILE A 124 -4.18 12.83 -13.88
CA ILE A 124 -3.62 11.77 -14.72
C ILE A 124 -4.77 10.85 -15.18
N PRO A 125 -4.94 10.59 -16.49
CA PRO A 125 -5.99 9.70 -17.00
C PRO A 125 -6.01 8.32 -16.32
N GLY A 126 -7.19 7.90 -15.89
CA GLY A 126 -7.42 6.62 -15.19
C GLY A 126 -7.08 6.62 -13.71
N VAL A 127 -6.55 7.72 -13.15
CA VAL A 127 -6.27 7.84 -11.71
C VAL A 127 -7.48 8.44 -10.99
N HIS A 128 -7.94 7.74 -9.96
CA HIS A 128 -9.00 8.17 -9.06
C HIS A 128 -8.40 8.37 -7.67
N VAL A 129 -8.61 9.54 -7.08
CA VAL A 129 -8.07 9.89 -5.76
C VAL A 129 -9.21 10.07 -4.77
N VAL A 130 -9.13 9.42 -3.61
CA VAL A 130 -10.12 9.52 -2.52
C VAL A 130 -9.39 9.85 -1.22
N GLU A 131 -9.44 11.12 -0.79
CA GLU A 131 -8.59 11.59 0.32
C GLU A 131 -9.28 11.64 1.69
N ARG A 132 -10.59 11.95 1.75
CA ARG A 132 -11.23 12.34 3.03
C ARG A 132 -12.54 11.67 3.35
N GLU A 133 -13.40 11.47 2.37
CA GLU A 133 -14.75 10.91 2.56
C GLU A 133 -14.84 9.52 1.96
N THR A 134 -15.59 8.64 2.62
CA THR A 134 -15.91 7.33 2.06
C THR A 134 -16.63 7.52 0.73
N THR A 135 -16.04 6.98 -0.33
CA THR A 135 -16.53 7.19 -1.70
C THR A 135 -16.67 5.84 -2.39
N THR A 136 -17.77 5.62 -3.10
CA THR A 136 -17.92 4.47 -4.00
C THR A 136 -17.66 4.92 -5.43
N LEU A 137 -16.61 4.37 -6.05
CA LEU A 137 -16.26 4.60 -7.44
C LEU A 137 -16.86 3.49 -8.31
N ASP A 138 -17.57 3.84 -9.37
CA ASP A 138 -18.03 2.88 -10.38
C ASP A 138 -17.05 2.87 -11.56
N LEU A 139 -16.35 1.75 -11.75
CA LEU A 139 -15.37 1.55 -12.82
C LEU A 139 -15.99 0.86 -14.06
N GLY A 140 -17.30 0.65 -14.07
CA GLY A 140 -18.03 -0.05 -15.13
C GLY A 140 -17.96 -1.58 -15.04
N PHE A 141 -16.82 -2.15 -14.64
CA PHE A 141 -16.66 -3.60 -14.43
C PHE A 141 -16.71 -4.02 -12.95
N ALA A 142 -16.42 -3.09 -12.04
CA ALA A 142 -16.47 -3.30 -10.59
C ALA A 142 -16.72 -1.97 -9.87
N ARG A 143 -17.13 -2.05 -8.61
CA ARG A 143 -17.23 -0.89 -7.71
C ARG A 143 -16.14 -0.91 -6.67
N VAL A 144 -15.49 0.22 -6.44
CA VAL A 144 -14.48 0.37 -5.38
C VAL A 144 -15.05 1.23 -4.27
N VAL A 145 -15.27 0.64 -3.09
CA VAL A 145 -15.60 1.36 -1.86
C VAL A 145 -14.29 1.77 -1.21
N ALA A 146 -13.98 3.06 -1.25
CA ALA A 146 -12.73 3.64 -0.80
C ALA A 146 -12.93 4.37 0.53
N VAL A 147 -12.21 3.94 1.56
CA VAL A 147 -12.31 4.43 2.95
C VAL A 147 -10.97 5.02 3.39
N PRO A 148 -10.73 6.32 3.18
CA PRO A 148 -9.47 6.96 3.58
C PRO A 148 -9.32 7.04 5.10
N SER A 149 -8.09 7.22 5.59
CA SER A 149 -7.79 7.23 7.04
C SER A 149 -8.62 8.25 7.81
N VAL A 150 -8.88 9.42 7.21
CA VAL A 150 -9.72 10.47 7.80
C VAL A 150 -11.16 10.01 8.00
N ALA A 151 -11.75 9.33 7.00
CA ALA A 151 -13.11 8.80 7.09
C ALA A 151 -13.22 7.69 8.13
N LEU A 152 -12.22 6.80 8.16
CA LEU A 152 -12.16 5.69 9.12
C LEU A 152 -12.12 6.21 10.56
N LYS A 153 -11.31 7.24 10.83
CA LYS A 153 -11.13 7.81 12.17
C LYS A 153 -12.26 8.73 12.61
N ALA A 154 -13.19 9.10 11.71
CA ALA A 154 -14.33 9.95 12.04
C ALA A 154 -15.43 9.22 12.84
N GLY A 155 -15.46 7.89 12.81
CA GLY A 155 -16.41 7.10 13.58
C GLY A 155 -16.66 5.71 12.99
N PRO A 156 -17.57 4.92 13.60
CA PRO A 156 -17.87 3.58 13.11
C PRO A 156 -18.44 3.63 11.70
N LEU A 157 -17.88 2.81 10.80
CA LEU A 157 -18.35 2.67 9.44
C LEU A 157 -19.15 1.39 9.28
N LYS A 158 -20.35 1.52 8.71
CA LYS A 158 -21.11 0.37 8.22
C LYS A 158 -20.76 0.18 6.75
N LEU A 159 -19.91 -0.79 6.46
CA LEU A 159 -19.47 -1.13 5.12
C LEU A 159 -20.29 -2.32 4.62
N GLU A 160 -21.06 -2.12 3.56
CA GLU A 160 -21.77 -3.18 2.85
C GLU A 160 -21.29 -3.22 1.40
N PRO A 161 -21.01 -4.41 0.84
CA PRO A 161 -20.63 -4.51 -0.55
C PRO A 161 -21.80 -4.08 -1.44
N PRO A 162 -21.58 -3.24 -2.45
CA PRO A 162 -22.60 -2.96 -3.45
C PRO A 162 -22.89 -4.22 -4.29
N GLU A 163 -24.02 -4.25 -4.99
CA GLU A 163 -24.34 -5.35 -5.88
C GLU A 163 -23.27 -5.52 -6.98
N GLY A 164 -22.91 -6.77 -7.29
CA GLY A 164 -21.90 -7.11 -8.30
C GLY A 164 -20.46 -7.13 -7.77
N PRO A 165 -19.45 -7.22 -8.67
CA PRO A 165 -18.05 -7.23 -8.29
C PRO A 165 -17.67 -5.95 -7.54
N SER A 166 -17.07 -6.12 -6.37
CA SER A 166 -16.77 -5.00 -5.49
C SER A 166 -15.46 -5.17 -4.74
N VAL A 167 -14.71 -4.08 -4.65
CA VAL A 167 -13.44 -4.00 -3.92
C VAL A 167 -13.61 -3.02 -2.79
N LEU A 168 -13.24 -3.43 -1.58
CA LEU A 168 -13.06 -2.52 -0.46
C LEU A 168 -11.59 -2.10 -0.41
N THR A 169 -11.30 -0.81 -0.30
CA THR A 169 -9.96 -0.33 0.07
C THR A 169 -10.05 0.59 1.27
N LEU A 170 -9.17 0.35 2.25
CA LEU A 170 -9.18 1.03 3.54
C LEU A 170 -7.74 1.28 4.01
N HIS A 171 -7.51 2.44 4.63
CA HIS A 171 -6.23 2.77 5.25
C HIS A 171 -6.39 2.99 6.76
N GLY A 172 -5.82 2.08 7.54
CA GLY A 172 -5.78 2.14 9.00
C GLY A 172 -5.33 0.82 9.62
N MET A 173 -5.06 0.83 10.92
CA MET A 173 -4.50 -0.30 11.63
C MET A 173 -5.60 -1.23 12.15
N SER A 174 -5.60 -2.49 11.74
CA SER A 174 -6.53 -3.48 12.28
C SER A 174 -6.12 -3.91 13.69
N ARG A 175 -7.10 -4.31 14.50
CA ARG A 175 -6.86 -4.94 15.80
C ARG A 175 -5.93 -6.15 15.71
N GLN A 176 -6.02 -6.93 14.63
CA GLN A 176 -5.23 -8.15 14.40
C GLN A 176 -3.79 -7.88 13.99
N ALA A 177 -3.49 -6.74 13.37
CA ALA A 177 -2.13 -6.34 13.02
C ALA A 177 -1.30 -5.91 14.25
N LEU A 178 -1.98 -5.48 15.32
CA LEU A 178 -1.33 -5.05 16.56
C LEU A 178 -0.84 -6.24 17.39
N PRO A 179 0.29 -6.09 18.12
CA PRO A 179 0.70 -7.07 19.12
C PRO A 179 -0.42 -7.31 20.15
N ARG A 180 -0.60 -8.57 20.58
CA ARG A 180 -1.64 -8.94 21.55
C ARG A 180 -1.61 -8.02 22.78
N GLY A 181 -2.75 -7.37 23.05
CA GLY A 181 -2.94 -6.48 24.20
C GLY A 181 -2.44 -5.04 24.00
N LYS A 182 -1.98 -4.67 22.80
CA LYS A 182 -1.53 -3.29 22.49
C LYS A 182 -2.56 -2.49 21.69
N GLY A 183 -3.69 -2.18 22.31
CA GLY A 183 -4.71 -1.26 21.77
C GLY A 183 -5.84 -1.95 21.02
N GLU A 184 -6.81 -1.15 20.57
CA GLU A 184 -8.05 -1.64 19.93
C GLU A 184 -7.97 -1.65 18.39
N GLY A 185 -6.95 -1.00 17.81
CA GLY A 185 -6.90 -0.72 16.37
C GLY A 185 -7.89 0.36 15.94
N ASP A 186 -7.81 0.77 14.68
CA ASP A 186 -8.80 1.63 14.04
C ASP A 186 -10.08 0.84 13.66
N PHE A 187 -9.95 -0.47 13.41
CA PHE A 187 -11.06 -1.37 13.08
C PHE A 187 -10.72 -2.84 13.38
N ASP A 188 -11.73 -3.71 13.27
CA ASP A 188 -11.57 -5.16 13.41
C ASP A 188 -11.66 -5.85 12.02
N ALA A 189 -10.55 -6.44 11.55
CA ALA A 189 -10.49 -7.06 10.23
C ALA A 189 -11.47 -8.24 10.08
N GLU A 190 -11.81 -8.92 11.17
CA GLU A 190 -12.77 -10.04 11.15
C GLU A 190 -14.20 -9.57 10.88
N THR A 191 -14.52 -8.30 11.16
CA THR A 191 -15.86 -7.74 10.95
C THR A 191 -16.12 -7.27 9.52
N LEU A 192 -15.08 -7.21 8.68
CA LEU A 192 -15.20 -6.75 7.29
C LEU A 192 -16.03 -7.69 6.40
N ARG A 193 -16.29 -8.92 6.86
CA ARG A 193 -16.97 -9.98 6.07
C ARG A 193 -16.34 -10.09 4.69
N HIS A 194 -15.02 -10.27 4.65
CA HIS A 194 -14.25 -10.20 3.42
C HIS A 194 -14.76 -11.17 2.33
N GLU A 195 -15.41 -12.27 2.70
CA GLU A 195 -16.08 -13.21 1.81
C GLU A 195 -17.27 -12.63 1.02
N ALA A 196 -17.82 -11.50 1.46
CA ALA A 196 -18.89 -10.78 0.78
C ALA A 196 -18.37 -9.77 -0.28
N TRP A 197 -17.07 -9.51 -0.30
CA TRP A 197 -16.40 -8.66 -1.28
C TRP A 197 -15.69 -9.52 -2.31
N THR A 198 -15.43 -8.97 -3.51
CA THR A 198 -14.50 -9.59 -4.44
C THR A 198 -13.08 -9.55 -3.87
N TYR A 199 -12.66 -8.38 -3.36
CA TYR A 199 -11.34 -8.20 -2.76
C TYR A 199 -11.34 -7.07 -1.72
N VAL A 200 -10.45 -7.16 -0.73
CA VAL A 200 -10.26 -6.17 0.33
C VAL A 200 -8.78 -5.78 0.43
N ALA A 201 -8.47 -4.54 0.06
CA ALA A 201 -7.13 -3.96 0.02
C ALA A 201 -6.88 -3.04 1.23
N LEU A 202 -6.09 -3.50 2.20
CA LEU A 202 -5.74 -2.75 3.41
C LEU A 202 -4.34 -2.12 3.32
N GLY A 203 -4.19 -0.88 3.82
CA GLY A 203 -2.91 -0.21 4.05
C GLY A 203 -2.79 0.38 5.45
N ASP A 204 -1.59 0.84 5.84
CA ASP A 204 -1.10 1.33 7.16
C ASP A 204 -0.19 0.33 7.88
N TYR A 205 -0.41 -0.98 7.72
CA TYR A 205 0.51 -2.00 8.25
C TYR A 205 1.59 -2.36 7.22
N HIS A 206 2.86 -2.09 7.56
CA HIS A 206 4.00 -2.18 6.64
C HIS A 206 4.50 -3.60 6.33
N VAL A 207 3.85 -4.63 6.86
CA VAL A 207 4.20 -6.04 6.61
C VAL A 207 3.04 -6.71 5.89
N PHE A 208 3.36 -7.47 4.83
CA PHE A 208 2.38 -8.28 4.14
C PHE A 208 1.70 -9.24 5.12
N GLN A 209 0.38 -9.12 5.25
CA GLN A 209 -0.40 -9.88 6.22
C GLN A 209 -1.76 -10.24 5.63
N PRO A 210 -1.95 -11.47 5.13
CA PRO A 210 -3.26 -11.95 4.72
C PRO A 210 -4.13 -12.31 5.93
N TYR A 211 -5.43 -12.03 5.83
CA TYR A 211 -6.45 -12.50 6.78
C TYR A 211 -7.41 -13.52 6.16
N GLY A 212 -7.29 -13.75 4.86
CA GLY A 212 -8.14 -14.65 4.08
C GLY A 212 -7.69 -14.72 2.62
N PRO A 213 -8.45 -15.38 1.74
CA PRO A 213 -8.08 -15.56 0.33
C PRO A 213 -8.13 -14.26 -0.48
N ASN A 214 -8.87 -13.25 -0.02
CA ASN A 214 -9.13 -12.01 -0.73
C ASN A 214 -9.02 -10.76 0.16
N VAL A 215 -8.32 -10.87 1.30
CA VAL A 215 -8.10 -9.74 2.23
C VAL A 215 -6.68 -9.78 2.78
N CYS A 216 -5.97 -8.65 2.66
CA CYS A 216 -4.65 -8.51 3.23
C CYS A 216 -4.26 -7.06 3.44
N TYR A 217 -3.27 -6.84 4.31
CA TYR A 217 -2.32 -5.75 4.13
C TYR A 217 -1.30 -6.11 3.06
N SER A 218 -1.04 -5.20 2.11
CA SER A 218 0.01 -5.44 1.12
C SER A 218 1.42 -5.29 1.73
N GLY A 219 1.54 -4.49 2.79
CA GLY A 219 2.82 -4.05 3.32
C GLY A 219 3.39 -2.87 2.54
N SER A 220 4.47 -2.29 3.05
CA SER A 220 5.14 -1.18 2.37
C SER A 220 5.97 -1.68 1.19
N THR A 221 6.18 -0.81 0.20
CA THR A 221 7.03 -1.12 -0.97
C THR A 221 8.52 -1.02 -0.66
N ASP A 222 8.91 -0.25 0.38
CA ASP A 222 10.28 -0.14 0.90
C ASP A 222 10.28 -0.08 2.44
N PHE A 223 11.45 -0.11 3.07
CA PHE A 223 11.64 0.10 4.50
C PHE A 223 11.48 1.57 4.86
N ALA A 224 10.33 1.90 5.45
CA ALA A 224 9.94 3.27 5.81
C ALA A 224 9.44 3.43 7.26
N SER A 225 9.44 2.37 8.08
CA SER A 225 9.13 2.49 9.51
C SER A 225 10.23 3.22 10.29
N THR A 226 9.81 3.85 11.39
CA THR A 226 10.70 4.40 12.42
C THR A 226 11.47 3.30 13.16
N ASN A 227 10.96 2.08 13.19
CA ASN A 227 11.62 0.87 13.69
C ASN A 227 11.88 -0.11 12.54
N VAL A 228 12.96 0.14 11.79
CA VAL A 228 13.35 -0.71 10.64
C VAL A 228 13.52 -2.19 11.01
N TRP A 229 13.86 -2.51 12.26
CA TRP A 229 14.10 -3.89 12.70
C TRP A 229 12.83 -4.75 12.77
N GLU A 230 11.67 -4.13 13.00
CA GLU A 230 10.37 -4.82 12.92
C GLU A 230 10.06 -5.26 11.48
N GLU A 231 10.60 -4.54 10.50
CA GLU A 231 10.37 -4.83 9.09
C GLU A 231 11.50 -5.64 8.44
N ALA A 232 12.72 -5.57 8.96
CA ALA A 232 13.95 -6.06 8.30
C ALA A 232 13.89 -7.55 7.88
N ARG A 233 13.05 -8.34 8.54
CA ARG A 233 12.87 -9.77 8.29
C ARG A 233 11.73 -10.09 7.32
N SER A 234 10.95 -9.08 6.94
CA SER A 234 9.80 -9.20 6.05
C SER A 234 10.16 -8.65 4.67
N PRO A 235 9.90 -9.40 3.58
CA PRO A 235 10.12 -8.90 2.24
C PRO A 235 9.18 -7.71 1.95
N LYS A 236 9.60 -6.84 1.04
CA LYS A 236 8.83 -5.69 0.57
C LYS A 236 8.33 -5.94 -0.84
N GLY A 237 7.21 -5.32 -1.19
CA GLY A 237 6.58 -5.59 -2.49
C GLY A 237 5.14 -5.14 -2.58
N TRP A 238 4.37 -5.88 -3.35
CA TRP A 238 2.96 -5.63 -3.64
C TRP A 238 2.22 -6.95 -3.78
N VAL A 239 0.90 -6.90 -3.92
CA VAL A 239 0.03 -8.08 -3.96
C VAL A 239 -0.71 -8.15 -5.29
N TRP A 240 -0.63 -9.30 -5.95
CA TRP A 240 -1.45 -9.67 -7.08
C TRP A 240 -2.66 -10.48 -6.60
N PHE A 241 -3.85 -10.14 -7.08
CA PHE A 241 -5.06 -10.91 -6.87
C PHE A 241 -5.75 -11.21 -8.19
N ASP A 242 -6.18 -12.46 -8.37
CA ASP A 242 -6.94 -12.92 -9.53
C ASP A 242 -8.28 -13.50 -9.07
N ASP A 243 -9.36 -12.79 -9.43
CA ASP A 243 -10.73 -13.15 -9.08
C ASP A 243 -11.19 -14.48 -9.71
N ALA A 244 -10.65 -14.85 -10.89
CA ALA A 244 -11.06 -16.07 -11.57
C ALA A 244 -10.71 -17.33 -10.75
N VAL A 245 -9.62 -17.26 -9.99
CA VAL A 245 -9.11 -18.35 -9.16
C VAL A 245 -9.22 -18.07 -7.66
N GLY A 246 -9.59 -16.85 -7.27
CA GLY A 246 -9.69 -16.42 -5.88
C GLY A 246 -8.35 -16.51 -5.12
N LYS A 247 -7.24 -16.21 -5.81
CA LYS A 247 -5.88 -16.40 -5.28
C LYS A 247 -5.16 -15.07 -5.10
N LEU A 248 -4.58 -14.93 -3.92
CA LEU A 248 -3.67 -13.86 -3.55
C LEU A 248 -2.21 -14.33 -3.67
N GLU A 249 -1.37 -13.51 -4.29
CA GLU A 249 0.07 -13.72 -4.44
C GLU A 249 0.82 -12.47 -4.00
N PHE A 250 1.72 -12.60 -3.03
CA PHE A 250 2.68 -11.54 -2.71
C PHE A 250 3.84 -11.56 -3.72
N VAL A 251 4.10 -10.42 -4.33
CA VAL A 251 5.13 -10.22 -5.35
C VAL A 251 6.25 -9.34 -4.75
N PRO A 252 7.42 -9.91 -4.44
CA PRO A 252 8.51 -9.16 -3.83
C PRO A 252 9.13 -8.17 -4.82
N VAL A 253 9.60 -7.04 -4.31
CA VAL A 253 10.36 -6.03 -5.03
C VAL A 253 11.73 -5.91 -4.38
N ALA A 254 12.76 -5.73 -5.21
CA ALA A 254 14.12 -5.53 -4.72
C ALA A 254 14.25 -4.16 -4.05
N THR A 255 14.74 -4.15 -2.81
CA THR A 255 15.01 -2.94 -2.03
C THR A 255 16.48 -2.89 -1.61
N ARG A 256 16.92 -1.77 -1.04
CA ARG A 256 18.21 -1.75 -0.35
C ARG A 256 18.15 -2.74 0.84
N PRO A 257 19.04 -3.73 0.91
CA PRO A 257 18.98 -4.74 1.97
C PRO A 257 19.25 -4.12 3.33
N VAL A 258 18.45 -4.52 4.32
CA VAL A 258 18.71 -4.28 5.75
C VAL A 258 19.32 -5.55 6.31
N LEU A 259 20.56 -5.45 6.81
CA LEU A 259 21.24 -6.57 7.44
C LEU A 259 21.06 -6.48 8.95
N ASP A 260 20.24 -7.38 9.49
CA ASP A 260 20.03 -7.56 10.93
C ASP A 260 20.95 -8.68 11.45
N PHE A 261 22.14 -8.29 11.90
CA PHE A 261 23.13 -9.24 12.40
C PHE A 261 22.73 -9.81 13.77
N PRO A 262 23.05 -11.08 14.06
CA PRO A 262 22.82 -11.66 15.38
C PRO A 262 23.47 -10.83 16.50
N PRO A 263 22.83 -10.73 17.68
CA PRO A 263 23.43 -10.03 18.81
C PRO A 263 24.72 -10.73 19.26
N ILE A 264 25.74 -9.95 19.59
CA ILE A 264 26.99 -10.44 20.16
C ILE A 264 26.92 -10.31 21.68
N ASP A 265 27.04 -11.43 22.41
CA ASP A 265 27.26 -11.40 23.85
C ASP A 265 28.70 -10.98 24.15
N ALA A 266 28.86 -9.72 24.55
CA ALA A 266 30.16 -9.12 24.85
C ALA A 266 30.63 -9.34 26.31
N ARG A 267 29.89 -10.08 27.14
CA ARG A 267 30.27 -10.31 28.54
C ARG A 267 31.58 -11.08 28.63
N GLY A 268 32.56 -10.48 29.31
CA GLY A 268 33.89 -11.07 29.50
C GLY A 268 34.78 -11.07 28.25
N LEU A 269 34.37 -10.39 27.18
CA LEU A 269 35.20 -10.18 25.98
C LEU A 269 35.96 -8.85 26.10
N ASP A 270 37.20 -8.84 25.62
CA ASP A 270 37.93 -7.60 25.35
C ASP A 270 37.57 -7.04 23.96
N HIS A 271 38.12 -5.88 23.64
CA HIS A 271 37.83 -5.18 22.38
C HIS A 271 38.22 -6.00 21.14
N GLU A 272 39.36 -6.71 21.17
CA GLU A 272 39.82 -7.55 20.05
C GLU A 272 38.89 -8.74 19.83
N ALA A 273 38.42 -9.38 20.91
CA ALA A 273 37.48 -10.50 20.82
C ALA A 273 36.09 -10.07 20.31
N VAL A 274 35.64 -8.85 20.66
CA VAL A 274 34.40 -8.29 20.10
C VAL A 274 34.56 -7.98 18.61
N GLU A 275 35.67 -7.33 18.21
CA GLU A 275 35.95 -7.01 16.81
C GLU A 275 36.05 -8.28 15.94
N ALA A 276 36.75 -9.31 16.42
CA ALA A 276 36.84 -10.60 15.73
C ALA A 276 35.46 -11.23 15.50
N ARG A 277 34.55 -11.14 16.50
CA ARG A 277 33.17 -11.64 16.35
C ARG A 277 32.33 -10.78 15.41
N MET A 278 32.52 -9.47 15.40
CA MET A 278 31.85 -8.59 14.44
C MET A 278 32.26 -8.95 13.01
N LEU A 279 33.56 -9.06 12.74
CA LEU A 279 34.08 -9.41 11.40
C LEU A 279 33.63 -10.80 10.93
N GLN A 280 33.47 -11.77 11.82
CA GLN A 280 32.91 -13.09 11.49
C GLN A 280 31.40 -13.05 11.16
N ALA A 281 30.67 -12.06 11.68
CA ALA A 281 29.25 -11.90 11.43
C ALA A 281 28.95 -11.18 10.11
N PHE A 282 29.93 -10.43 9.55
CA PHE A 282 29.82 -9.82 8.22
C PHE A 282 30.11 -10.86 7.13
N PRO A 283 29.20 -11.06 6.16
CA PRO A 283 29.45 -11.90 4.98
C PRO A 283 30.45 -11.27 4.00
#